data_AF-A0A7V9D8X2-F1
#
_entry.id   AF-A0A7V9D8X2-F1
#
_cell.length_a   1.000
_cell.length_b   1.000
_cell.length_c   1.000
_cell.angle_alpha   90.00
_cell.angle_beta   90.00
_cell.angle_gamma   90.00
#
_symmetry.space_group_name_H-M   'P 1'
#
loop_
_entity.id
_entity.type
_entity.pdbx_description
1 polymer ?
#
loop_
_entity_poly.entity_id
_entity_poly.type
_entity_poly.pdbx_seq_one_letter_code
_entity_poly.pdbx_strand_id
1 'polypeptide(L)' 'KCVACGNRFRAEKDHLEPHAAGGPASTANLKWRCYTCHRKKTGQDRRAGKLMHPAPGEEGSPPATR' A
#
# COMPACT_ATOMS: atom_id res chain seq x y z
N LYS A 1 17.06 5.43 -1.28
CA LYS A 1 17.32 3.99 -1.01
C LYS A 1 16.02 3.32 -0.61
N CYS A 2 15.84 2.04 -0.91
CA CYS A 2 14.69 1.25 -0.48
C CYS A 2 14.48 1.39 1.02
N VAL A 3 13.29 1.80 1.45
CA VAL A 3 12.99 2.02 2.87
C VAL A 3 12.96 0.73 3.70
N ALA A 4 12.75 -0.42 3.05
CA ALA A 4 12.64 -1.70 3.73
C ALA A 4 13.97 -2.45 3.87
N CYS A 5 14.82 -2.42 2.84
CA CYS A 5 16.06 -3.22 2.82
C CYS A 5 17.34 -2.41 2.57
N GLY A 6 17.24 -1.10 2.36
CA GLY A 6 18.40 -0.24 2.12
C GLY A 6 19.01 -0.30 0.71
N ASN A 7 18.52 -1.18 -0.19
CA ASN A 7 19.01 -1.26 -1.57
C ASN A 7 18.97 0.12 -2.27
N ARG A 8 20.04 0.47 -2.99
CA ARG A 8 20.20 1.77 -3.66
C ARG A 8 19.79 1.75 -5.13
N PHE A 9 19.61 0.58 -5.73
CA PHE A 9 19.34 0.44 -7.17
C PHE A 9 17.90 0.03 -7.46
N ARG A 10 17.39 0.47 -8.62
CA ARG A 10 16.08 0.08 -9.17
C ARG A 10 14.95 0.19 -8.15
N ALA A 11 14.92 1.32 -7.42
CA ALA A 11 13.83 1.64 -6.52
C ALA A 11 12.74 2.39 -7.28
N GLU A 12 11.49 2.08 -6.98
CA GLU A 12 10.29 2.73 -7.48
C GLU A 12 9.62 3.51 -6.33
N LYS A 13 8.83 4.52 -6.66
CA LYS A 13 7.96 5.20 -5.68
C LYS A 13 6.70 4.37 -5.50
N ASP A 14 6.51 3.85 -4.30
CA ASP A 14 5.38 3.03 -3.90
C ASP A 14 4.53 3.75 -2.86
N HIS A 15 3.20 3.65 -2.99
CA HIS A 15 2.27 4.24 -2.04
C HIS A 15 2.35 3.50 -0.70
N LEU A 16 2.39 4.21 0.43
CA LEU A 16 2.32 3.60 1.75
C LEU A 16 0.93 2.99 1.95
N GLU A 17 -0.11 3.83 1.87
CA GLU A 17 -1.48 3.39 1.77
C GLU A 17 -1.89 3.33 0.30
N PRO A 18 -2.27 2.16 -0.25
CA PRO A 18 -2.70 2.05 -1.64
C PRO A 18 -3.91 2.93 -1.93
N HIS A 19 -3.96 3.48 -3.14
CA HIS A 19 -5.14 4.22 -3.62
C HIS A 19 -6.43 3.42 -3.55
N ALA A 20 -6.38 2.12 -3.85
CA ALA A 20 -7.53 1.23 -3.77
C ALA A 20 -8.11 1.12 -2.34
N ALA A 21 -7.32 1.43 -1.31
CA ALA A 21 -7.74 1.47 0.09
C ALA A 21 -8.03 2.91 0.59
N GLY A 22 -8.25 3.87 -0.31
CA GLY A 22 -8.48 5.27 0.05
C GLY A 22 -7.21 6.05 0.40
N GLY A 23 -6.03 5.51 0.09
CA GLY A 23 -4.77 6.20 0.31
C GLY A 23 -4.66 7.51 -0.50
N PRO A 24 -4.07 8.58 0.07
CA PRO A 24 -4.00 9.88 -0.60
C PRO A 24 -3.00 9.87 -1.77
N ALA A 25 -3.30 10.67 -2.82
CA ALA A 25 -2.44 10.88 -4.00
C ALA A 25 -1.20 11.74 -3.75
N SER A 26 -0.88 12.00 -2.47
CA SER A 26 0.18 12.92 -2.10
C SER A 26 1.55 12.27 -2.23
N THR A 27 2.56 13.08 -2.55
CA THR A 27 3.95 12.64 -2.55
C THR A 27 4.44 12.23 -1.17
N ALA A 28 3.81 12.73 -0.10
CA ALA A 28 4.07 12.31 1.28
C ALA A 28 3.69 10.85 1.53
N ASN A 29 2.69 10.33 0.80
CA ASN A 29 2.28 8.92 0.83
C ASN A 29 3.19 8.03 -0.05
N LEU A 30 4.22 8.56 -0.71
CA LEU A 30 5.14 7.78 -1.52
C LEU A 30 6.45 7.49 -0.77
N LYS A 31 6.92 6.24 -0.84
CA LYS A 31 8.26 5.85 -0.39
C LYS A 31 8.99 5.05 -1.45
N TRP A 32 10.31 5.18 -1.46
CA TRP A 32 11.16 4.41 -2.36
C TRP A 32 11.25 2.95 -1.91
N ARG A 33 10.93 2.00 -2.78
CA ARG A 33 11.10 0.55 -2.55
C ARG A 33 11.68 -0.13 -3.78
N CYS A 34 12.59 -1.09 -3.59
CA CYS A 34 13.05 -1.93 -4.71
C CYS A 34 11.94 -2.92 -5.11
N TYR A 35 12.01 -3.41 -6.35
CA TYR A 35 11.03 -4.34 -6.91
C TYR A 35 10.65 -5.50 -5.96
N THR A 36 11.63 -6.19 -5.36
CA THR A 36 11.35 -7.31 -4.44
C THR A 36 10.57 -6.88 -3.19
N CYS A 37 10.94 -5.75 -2.58
CA CYS A 37 10.23 -5.23 -1.42
C CYS A 37 8.85 -4.67 -1.78
N HIS A 38 8.71 -4.08 -2.98
CA HIS A 38 7.44 -3.62 -3.51
C HIS A 38 6.48 -4.81 -3.69
N ARG A 39 6.91 -5.88 -4.39
CA ARG A 39 6.13 -7.12 -4.55
C ARG A 39 5.72 -7.74 -3.22
N LYS A 40 6.61 -7.76 -2.22
CA LYS A 40 6.30 -8.23 -0.86
C LYS A 40 5.18 -7.40 -0.22
N LYS A 41 5.26 -6.06 -0.32
CA LYS A 41 4.20 -5.16 0.17
C LYS A 41 2.88 -5.42 -0.53
N THR A 42 2.88 -5.48 -1.87
CA THR A 42 1.66 -5.76 -2.63
C THR A 42 0.99 -7.07 -2.18
N GLY A 43 1.79 -8.09 -1.89
CA GLY A 43 1.28 -9.35 -1.32
C GLY A 43 0.67 -9.19 0.08
N GLN A 44 1.27 -8.36 0.94
CA GLN A 44 0.75 -8.04 2.26
C GLN A 44 -0.55 -7.22 2.17
N ASP A 45 -0.57 -6.18 1.34
CA ASP A 45 -1.76 -5.34 1.12
C ASP A 45 -2.93 -6.16 0.57
N ARG A 46 -2.65 -7.09 -0.35
CA ARG A 46 -3.67 -8.02 -0.87
C ARG A 46 -4.23 -8.92 0.22
N ARG A 47 -3.37 -9.50 1.06
CA ARG A 47 -3.79 -10.33 2.20
C ARG A 47 -4.58 -9.53 3.24
N ALA A 48 -4.32 -8.22 3.32
CA ALA A 48 -5.05 -7.29 4.17
C ALA A 48 -6.32 -6.72 3.51
N GLY A 49 -6.70 -7.17 2.30
CA GLY A 49 -7.89 -6.69 1.59
C GLY A 49 -7.77 -5.29 0.97
N LYS A 50 -6.64 -4.60 1.10
CA LYS A 50 -6.43 -3.21 0.66
C LYS A 50 -6.42 -2.99 -0.85
N LEU A 51 -6.36 -4.06 -1.63
CA LEU A 51 -6.29 -4.01 -3.10
C LEU A 51 -7.59 -4.49 -3.76
N MET A 52 -8.62 -4.79 -2.96
CA MET A 52 -9.96 -5.06 -3.46
C MET A 52 -10.76 -3.77 -3.41
N HIS A 53 -11.47 -3.46 -4.49
CA HIS A 53 -12.47 -2.41 -4.43
C HIS A 53 -13.55 -2.82 -3.42
N PRO A 54 -13.99 -1.93 -2.51
CA PRO A 54 -15.17 -2.22 -1.72
C PRO A 54 -16.31 -2.56 -2.66
N ALA A 55 -17.13 -3.55 -2.31
CA ALA A 55 -18.34 -3.84 -3.07
C ALA A 55 -19.17 -2.55 -3.16
N PRO A 56 -19.86 -2.27 -4.28
CA PRO A 56 -20.70 -1.08 -4.37
C PRO A 56 -21.77 -1.17 -3.28
N GLY A 57 -21.64 -0.33 -2.24
CA GLY A 57 -22.53 -0.32 -1.08
C GLY A 57 -21.84 -0.35 0.29
N GLU A 58 -20.53 -0.62 0.36
CA GLU A 58 -19.79 -0.71 1.64
C GLU A 58 -18.86 0.51 1.84
N GLU A 59 -19.40 1.73 1.69
CA GLU A 59 -18.71 2.93 2.19
C GLU A 59 -18.94 3.06 3.70
N GLY A 60 -17.92 2.72 4.51
CA GLY A 60 -17.74 3.37 5.81
C GLY A 60 -18.14 2.63 7.10
N SER A 61 -18.11 1.30 7.17
CA SER A 61 -18.23 0.63 8.48
C SER A 61 -16.94 0.81 9.31
N PRO A 62 -16.98 1.46 10.49
CA PRO A 62 -15.83 1.52 11.39
C PRO A 62 -15.51 0.11 11.94
N PRO A 63 -14.27 -0.15 12.42
CA PRO A 63 -13.92 -1.46 12.92
C PRO A 63 -14.81 -1.82 14.11
N ALA A 64 -15.53 -2.94 14.00
CA ALA A 64 -16.26 -3.52 15.12
C ALA A 64 -15.26 -3.93 16.21
N THR A 65 -15.17 -3.14 17.28
CA THR A 65 -14.55 -3.53 18.53
C THR A 65 -15.28 -4.73 19.12
N ARG A 66 -14.54 -5.79 19.44
CA ARG A 66 -14.98 -6.85 20.36
C ARG A 66 -13.93 -7.04 21.43
#